data_AF-A0A432RMA6-F1
#
_entry.id   AF-A0A432RMA6-F1
#
_cell.length_a   1.000
_cell.length_b   1.000
_cell.length_c   1.000
_cell.angle_alpha   90.00
_cell.angle_beta   90.00
_cell.angle_gamma   90.00
#
_symmetry.space_group_name_H-M   'P 1'
#
loop_
_entity.id
_entity.type
_entity.pdbx_description
1 polymer ?
#
loop_
_entity_poly.entity_id
_entity_poly.type
_entity_poly.pdbx_seq_one_letter_code
_entity_poly.pdbx_strand_id
1 'polypeptide(L)'
;MSSGNEDAAYEQLLSGCRRSDLSTLRLNLLEWARHRWGDNAIRGIDDIKRLTDTPHLTQLLMEAELVMYSPSASTQWNGDALADALEEYVTGHTKPSQASQLKTLYPNF
;
A
#
# COMPACT_ATOMS: atom_id res chain seq x y z
N MET A 1 -18.54 17.96 -3.56
CA MET A 1 -19.19 16.63 -3.64
C MET A 1 -18.18 15.64 -4.21
N SER A 2 -17.28 15.09 -3.40
CA SER A 2 -16.30 14.10 -3.89
C SER A 2 -15.81 13.10 -2.83
N SER A 3 -16.44 13.01 -1.65
CA SER A 3 -16.00 12.07 -0.60
C SER A 3 -16.39 10.62 -0.88
N GLY A 4 -17.48 10.38 -1.63
CA GLY A 4 -18.01 9.02 -1.86
C GLY A 4 -17.12 8.08 -2.66
N ASN A 5 -16.13 8.59 -3.40
CA ASN A 5 -15.22 7.74 -4.19
C ASN A 5 -13.91 7.44 -3.46
N GLU A 6 -13.44 8.33 -2.59
CA GLU A 6 -12.21 8.09 -1.82
C GLU A 6 -12.43 6.96 -0.80
N ASP A 7 -13.49 7.07 0.02
CA ASP A 7 -13.79 6.09 1.06
C ASP A 7 -14.02 4.69 0.46
N ALA A 8 -14.75 4.62 -0.66
CA ALA A 8 -14.99 3.36 -1.36
C ALA A 8 -13.70 2.77 -1.96
N ALA A 9 -12.84 3.60 -2.58
CA ALA A 9 -11.55 3.15 -3.10
C ALA A 9 -10.63 2.69 -1.97
N TYR A 10 -10.67 3.38 -0.83
CA TYR A 10 -9.91 3.05 0.37
C TYR A 10 -10.36 1.72 0.98
N GLU A 11 -11.67 1.49 1.14
CA GLU A 11 -12.18 0.19 1.61
C GLU A 11 -11.82 -0.96 0.66
N GLN A 12 -11.88 -0.73 -0.66
CA GLN A 12 -11.43 -1.72 -1.64
C GLN A 12 -9.93 -2.00 -1.55
N LEU A 13 -9.12 -0.96 -1.33
CA LEU A 13 -7.68 -1.10 -1.09
C LEU A 13 -7.41 -1.94 0.15
N LEU A 14 -8.02 -1.62 1.30
CA LEU A 14 -7.89 -2.39 2.54
C LEU A 14 -8.32 -3.84 2.36
N SER A 15 -9.46 -4.07 1.70
CA SER A 15 -9.97 -5.42 1.42
C SER A 15 -8.99 -6.21 0.53
N GLY A 16 -8.43 -5.57 -0.50
CA GLY A 16 -7.41 -6.16 -1.38
C GLY A 16 -6.13 -6.52 -0.62
N CYS A 17 -5.66 -5.62 0.24
CA CYS A 17 -4.52 -5.86 1.13
C CYS A 17 -4.78 -7.08 2.04
N ARG A 18 -5.92 -7.12 2.76
CA ARG A 18 -6.26 -8.25 3.66
C ARG A 18 -6.44 -9.58 2.93
N ARG A 19 -6.93 -9.54 1.69
CA ARG A 19 -7.05 -10.74 0.83
C ARG A 19 -5.70 -11.15 0.22
N SER A 20 -4.64 -10.39 0.47
CA SER A 20 -3.32 -10.55 -0.12
C SER A 20 -3.38 -10.60 -1.66
N ASP A 21 -4.31 -9.83 -2.26
CA ASP A 21 -4.52 -9.79 -3.70
C ASP A 21 -3.60 -8.76 -4.36
N LEU A 22 -2.37 -9.21 -4.60
CA LEU A 22 -1.33 -8.42 -5.28
C LEU A 22 -1.75 -7.95 -6.69
N SER A 23 -2.58 -8.74 -7.38
CA SER A 23 -2.98 -8.46 -8.77
C SER A 23 -3.82 -7.19 -8.86
N THR A 24 -4.68 -6.97 -7.87
CA THR A 24 -5.57 -5.80 -7.78
C THR A 24 -5.01 -4.69 -6.89
N LEU A 25 -4.02 -5.00 -6.04
CA LEU A 25 -3.40 -4.04 -5.12
C LEU A 25 -2.94 -2.76 -5.82
N ARG A 26 -2.16 -2.88 -6.91
CA ARG A 26 -1.61 -1.72 -7.63
C ARG A 26 -2.72 -0.82 -8.17
N LEU A 27 -3.78 -1.40 -8.73
CA LEU A 27 -4.91 -0.65 -9.27
C LEU A 27 -5.63 0.09 -8.15
N ASN A 28 -5.96 -0.59 -7.05
CA ASN A 28 -6.67 0.00 -5.92
C ASN A 28 -5.86 1.11 -5.25
N LEU A 29 -4.53 0.95 -5.15
CA LEU A 29 -3.64 1.95 -4.58
C LEU A 29 -3.61 3.23 -5.43
N LEU A 30 -3.54 3.07 -6.75
CA LEU A 30 -3.58 4.20 -7.69
C LEU A 30 -4.94 4.89 -7.64
N GLU A 31 -6.05 4.15 -7.65
CA GLU A 31 -7.40 4.74 -7.58
C GLU A 31 -7.58 5.55 -6.30
N TRP A 32 -7.27 4.98 -5.14
CA TRP A 32 -7.32 5.69 -3.86
C TRP A 32 -6.44 6.96 -3.87
N ALA A 33 -5.21 6.84 -4.38
CA ALA A 33 -4.30 7.97 -4.45
C ALA A 33 -4.79 9.07 -5.40
N ARG A 34 -5.35 8.71 -6.56
CA ARG A 34 -5.94 9.65 -7.51
C ARG A 34 -7.11 10.41 -6.87
N HIS A 35 -7.87 9.78 -5.99
CA HIS A 35 -8.93 10.46 -5.24
C HIS A 35 -8.39 11.40 -4.17
N ARG A 36 -7.33 11.00 -3.45
CA ARG A 36 -6.77 11.78 -2.35
C ARG A 36 -5.93 12.98 -2.80
N TRP A 37 -5.02 12.78 -3.76
CA TRP A 37 -4.10 13.82 -4.24
C TRP A 37 -4.49 14.41 -5.59
N GLY A 38 -5.42 13.78 -6.30
CA GLY A 38 -5.83 14.17 -7.64
C GLY A 38 -5.11 13.35 -8.72
N ASP A 39 -5.84 13.06 -9.80
CA ASP A 39 -5.36 12.31 -10.97
C ASP A 39 -4.03 12.83 -11.54
N ASN A 40 -3.84 14.15 -11.52
CA ASN A 40 -2.69 14.79 -12.13
C ASN A 40 -1.39 14.64 -11.31
N ALA A 41 -1.52 14.33 -10.00
CA ALA A 41 -0.40 14.17 -9.08
C ALA A 41 0.13 12.73 -9.03
N ILE A 42 -0.69 11.75 -9.41
CA ILE A 42 -0.40 10.33 -9.27
C ILE A 42 -0.22 9.69 -10.64
N ARG A 43 1.02 9.30 -10.97
CA ARG A 43 1.32 8.51 -12.18
C ARG A 43 1.70 7.07 -11.85
N GLY A 44 2.14 6.82 -10.62
CA GLY A 44 2.57 5.50 -10.17
C GLY A 44 2.65 5.39 -8.65
N ILE A 45 3.04 4.20 -8.18
CA ILE A 45 3.23 3.92 -6.75
C ILE A 45 4.37 4.79 -6.17
N ASP A 46 5.39 5.11 -6.97
CA ASP A 46 6.47 6.03 -6.58
C ASP A 46 5.98 7.42 -6.16
N ASP A 47 4.96 7.96 -6.82
CA ASP A 47 4.39 9.26 -6.42
C ASP A 47 3.67 9.14 -5.08
N ILE A 48 3.00 8.01 -4.83
CA ILE A 48 2.33 7.73 -3.56
C ILE A 48 3.35 7.64 -2.43
N LYS A 49 4.47 6.94 -2.64
CA LYS A 49 5.59 6.88 -1.68
C LYS A 49 6.11 8.28 -1.35
N ARG A 50 6.28 9.12 -2.37
CA ARG A 50 6.76 10.51 -2.21
C ARG A 50 5.73 11.41 -1.49
N LEU A 51 4.45 11.24 -1.78
CA LEU A 51 3.37 12.10 -1.24
C LEU A 51 2.95 11.73 0.18
N THR A 52 3.06 10.45 0.54
CA THR A 52 2.78 9.97 1.90
C THR A 52 3.88 10.32 2.88
N ASP A 53 5.11 10.57 2.40
CA ASP A 53 6.29 10.97 3.17
C ASP A 53 6.52 10.11 4.43
N THR A 54 6.10 8.83 4.37
CA THR A 54 6.14 7.91 5.49
C THR A 54 7.12 6.78 5.15
N PRO A 55 8.26 6.67 5.88
CA PRO A 55 9.27 5.65 5.61
C PRO A 55 8.70 4.23 5.70
N HIS A 56 7.84 4.00 6.69
CA HIS A 56 7.20 2.71 6.91
C HIS A 56 6.27 2.30 5.75
N LEU A 57 5.39 3.21 5.31
CA LEU A 57 4.52 2.96 4.17
C LEU A 57 5.32 2.71 2.88
N THR A 58 6.40 3.49 2.70
CA THR A 58 7.31 3.34 1.55
C THR A 58 7.93 1.94 1.51
N GLN A 59 8.39 1.41 2.65
CA GLN A 59 8.94 0.07 2.75
C GLN A 59 7.90 -1.00 2.38
N LEU A 60 6.68 -0.92 2.93
CA LEU A 60 5.61 -1.88 2.66
C LEU A 60 5.18 -1.86 1.19
N LEU A 61 5.15 -0.69 0.55
CA LEU A 61 4.88 -0.56 -0.88
C LEU A 61 5.99 -1.19 -1.73
N MET A 62 7.26 -0.98 -1.36
CA MET A 62 8.39 -1.62 -2.05
C MET A 62 8.35 -3.15 -1.90
N GLU A 63 8.03 -3.65 -0.71
CA GLU A 63 7.84 -5.08 -0.44
C GLU A 63 6.74 -5.66 -1.33
N ALA A 64 5.57 -5.03 -1.38
CA ALA A 64 4.46 -5.49 -2.21
C ALA A 64 4.81 -5.52 -3.71
N GLU A 65 5.53 -4.52 -4.21
CA GLU A 65 6.03 -4.52 -5.59
C GLU A 65 7.04 -5.65 -5.83
N LEU A 66 8.02 -5.83 -4.95
CA LEU A 66 9.03 -6.88 -5.08
C LEU A 66 8.38 -8.28 -5.10
N VAL A 67 7.37 -8.48 -4.26
CA VAL A 67 6.58 -9.71 -4.22
C VAL A 67 5.78 -9.93 -5.51
N MET A 68 5.20 -8.88 -6.12
CA MET A 68 4.52 -9.02 -7.44
C MET A 68 5.45 -9.59 -8.50
N TYR A 69 6.73 -9.22 -8.47
CA TYR A 69 7.73 -9.70 -9.42
C TYR A 69 8.43 -11.00 -8.96
N SER A 70 8.20 -11.45 -7.73
CA SER A 70 8.80 -12.66 -7.16
C SER A 70 7.77 -13.77 -6.98
N PRO A 71 7.69 -14.75 -7.89
CA PRO A 71 6.67 -15.80 -7.85
C PRO A 71 6.76 -16.70 -6.60
N SER A 72 7.92 -16.74 -5.94
CA SER A 72 8.13 -17.51 -4.70
C SER A 72 7.75 -16.76 -3.43
N ALA A 73 7.72 -15.43 -3.47
CA ALA A 73 7.41 -14.59 -2.31
C ALA A 73 5.92 -14.24 -2.20
N SER A 74 5.17 -14.39 -3.29
CA SER A 74 3.72 -14.12 -3.36
C SER A 74 2.89 -14.85 -2.31
N THR A 75 3.29 -16.07 -1.92
CA THR A 75 2.64 -16.88 -0.88
C THR A 75 3.01 -16.47 0.55
N GLN A 76 4.09 -15.70 0.74
CA GLN A 76 4.56 -15.26 2.05
C GLN A 76 4.28 -13.78 2.32
N TRP A 77 3.80 -13.05 1.32
CA TRP A 77 3.44 -11.65 1.51
C TRP A 77 2.21 -11.52 2.38
N ASN A 78 2.30 -10.59 3.34
CA ASN A 78 1.22 -10.27 4.24
C ASN A 78 0.73 -8.85 3.94
N GLY A 79 -0.43 -8.73 3.31
CA GLY A 79 -1.03 -7.44 3.04
C GLY A 79 -1.68 -6.78 4.25
N ASP A 80 -1.88 -7.47 5.38
CA ASP A 80 -2.40 -6.84 6.62
C ASP A 80 -1.47 -5.73 7.11
N ALA A 81 -0.15 -5.92 7.03
CA ALA A 81 0.82 -4.89 7.43
C ALA A 81 0.67 -3.60 6.60
N LEU A 82 0.43 -3.73 5.29
CA LEU A 82 0.15 -2.59 4.41
C LEU A 82 -1.21 -1.95 4.72
N ALA A 83 -2.22 -2.76 5.01
CA ALA A 83 -3.55 -2.28 5.39
C ALA A 83 -3.49 -1.45 6.69
N ASP A 84 -2.82 -1.95 7.72
CA ASP A 84 -2.68 -1.27 9.00
C ASP A 84 -1.93 0.06 8.85
N ALA A 85 -0.85 0.09 8.08
CA ALA A 85 -0.08 1.32 7.85
C ALA A 85 -0.86 2.37 7.04
N LEU A 86 -1.65 1.94 6.04
CA LEU A 86 -2.56 2.82 5.30
C LEU A 86 -3.64 3.40 6.22
N GLU A 87 -4.18 2.58 7.12
CA GLU A 87 -5.20 3.00 8.07
C GLU A 87 -4.66 3.95 9.12
N GLU A 88 -3.46 3.71 9.63
CA GLU A 88 -2.75 4.65 10.47
C GLU A 88 -2.52 5.98 9.76
N TYR A 89 -2.13 5.97 8.48
CA TYR A 89 -1.92 7.18 7.70
C TYR A 89 -3.22 7.97 7.40
N VAL A 90 -4.34 7.28 7.15
CA VAL A 90 -5.64 7.92 6.90
C VAL A 90 -6.29 8.43 8.18
N THR A 91 -6.32 7.61 9.22
CA THR A 91 -7.00 7.93 10.48
C THR A 91 -6.14 8.78 11.41
N GLY A 92 -4.82 8.77 11.24
CA GLY A 92 -3.86 9.37 12.17
C GLY A 92 -3.70 8.60 13.48
N HIS A 93 -4.33 7.43 13.61
CA HIS A 93 -4.24 6.59 14.81
C HIS A 93 -3.12 5.57 14.63
N THR A 94 -2.06 5.70 15.43
CA THR A 94 -1.00 4.67 15.56
C THR A 94 -1.63 3.34 15.96
N LYS A 95 -1.73 2.42 15.00
CA LYS A 95 -2.01 1.01 15.27
C LYS A 95 -0.68 0.30 15.53
N PRO A 96 -0.66 -0.80 16.29
CA PRO A 96 0.52 -1.65 16.36
C PRO A 96 0.71 -2.30 14.98
N SER A 97 1.33 -1.58 14.05
CA SER A 97 1.72 -2.07 12.74
C SER A 97 2.55 -3.32 12.96
N GLN A 98 2.05 -4.47 12.51
CA GLN A 98 2.81 -5.70 12.62
C GLN A 98 4.10 -5.51 11.83
N ALA A 99 5.24 -5.66 12.51
CA ALA A 99 6.56 -5.53 11.90
C ALA A 99 6.62 -6.38 10.62
N SER A 100 6.99 -5.76 9.49
CA SER A 100 7.18 -6.43 8.20
C SER A 100 7.88 -7.77 8.42
N GLN A 101 7.13 -8.87 8.23
CA GLN A 101 7.67 -10.22 8.44
C GLN A 101 8.57 -10.68 7.28
N LEU A 102 8.70 -9.86 6.24
CA LEU A 102 9.68 -10.08 5.17
C LEU A 102 11.08 -9.84 5.75
N LYS A 103 11.65 -10.93 6.29
CA LYS A 103 13.08 -11.09 6.57
C LYS A 103 13.86 -10.42 5.46
N THR A 104 14.53 -9.33 5.78
CA THR A 104 15.50 -8.57 4.99
C THR A 104 16.19 -9.41 3.92
N LEU A 105 15.67 -9.34 2.69
CA LEU A 105 16.32 -9.80 1.46
C LEU A 105 16.75 -8.59 0.63
N TYR A 106 17.36 -7.60 1.27
CA TYR A 106 18.11 -6.55 0.57
C TYR A 106 19.60 -6.94 0.59
N PRO A 107 20.20 -7.38 -0.53
CA PRO A 107 21.62 -7.16 -0.74
C PRO A 107 21.81 -5.65 -0.95
N ASN A 108 22.74 -5.05 -0.21
CA ASN A 108 23.20 -3.68 -0.44
C ASN A 108 23.53 -3.48 -1.93
N PHE A 109 22.95 -2.44 -2.55
CA PHE A 109 23.41 -1.88 -3.82
C PHE A 109 24.22 -0.61 -3.53
#